data_AF-A0A1S3YCD7-F1
#
_entry.id   AF-A0A1S3YCD7-F1
#
_cell.length_a   1.000
_cell.length_b   1.000
_cell.length_c   1.000
_cell.angle_alpha   90.00
_cell.angle_beta   90.00
_cell.angle_gamma   90.00
#
_symmetry.space_group_name_H-M   'P 1'
#
loop_
_entity.id
_entity.type
_entity.pdbx_description
1 polymer ?
#
loop_
_entity_poly.entity_id
_entity_poly.type
_entity_poly.pdbx_seq_one_letter_code
_entity_poly.pdbx_strand_id
1 'polypeptide(L)'
;MHLQLHYMNQSFCRFDYIERDTRACGLGCNFQFQRLLETMRVIDNEICYRPKEYLTIHKLFSTRADLHRTVYMHPKVKAIELMVVDALIKANDHLQIASYIDEPAQYWMLDDTIVKRIETSTDRELEESRNLIRRIRRRDIYQVYSWKTSIASSYFLLYMT
;
A
#
# COMPACT_ATOMS: atom_id res chain seq x y z
N MET A 1 6.99 27.77 6.31
CA MET A 1 6.55 27.50 4.92
C MET A 1 7.65 26.89 4.05
N HIS A 2 8.95 27.09 4.35
CA HIS A 2 10.07 26.43 3.65
C HIS A 2 10.10 24.88 3.79
N LEU A 3 9.66 24.34 4.93
CA LEU A 3 9.70 22.88 5.19
C LEU A 3 8.70 22.04 4.37
N GLN A 4 7.72 22.65 3.70
CA GLN A 4 6.72 21.90 2.92
C GLN A 4 7.20 21.51 1.51
N LEU A 5 8.21 22.19 0.96
CA LEU A 5 8.63 21.99 -0.43
C LEU A 5 9.59 20.79 -0.60
N HIS A 6 10.46 20.51 0.37
CA HIS A 6 11.36 19.37 0.28
C HIS A 6 10.61 18.01 0.29
N TYR A 7 9.49 17.94 1.01
CA TYR A 7 8.58 16.77 0.99
C TYR A 7 7.82 16.62 -0.33
N MET A 8 7.73 17.66 -1.17
CA MET A 8 7.01 17.64 -2.44
C MET A 8 7.86 17.08 -3.60
N ASN A 9 9.13 16.73 -3.40
CA ASN A 9 9.95 16.15 -4.49
C ASN A 9 9.58 14.70 -4.87
N GLN A 10 8.75 14.01 -4.08
CA GLN A 10 8.18 12.69 -4.42
C GLN A 10 6.77 12.79 -5.05
N SER A 11 6.39 13.92 -5.64
CA SER A 11 4.96 14.23 -5.92
C SER A 11 4.37 13.62 -7.18
N PHE A 12 5.17 13.32 -8.21
CA PHE A 12 4.59 12.83 -9.46
C PHE A 12 3.93 11.45 -9.30
N CYS A 13 4.64 10.50 -8.68
CA CYS A 13 4.09 9.17 -8.38
C CYS A 13 2.84 9.27 -7.48
N ARG A 14 2.78 10.28 -6.61
CA ARG A 14 1.62 10.50 -5.73
C ARG A 14 0.39 10.98 -6.47
N PHE A 15 0.54 11.80 -7.51
CA PHE A 15 -0.60 12.21 -8.33
C PHE A 15 -1.22 11.02 -9.07
N ASP A 16 -0.38 10.18 -9.68
CA ASP A 16 -0.84 9.03 -10.46
C ASP A 16 -1.65 8.03 -9.61
N TYR A 17 -1.10 7.57 -8.47
CA TYR A 17 -1.84 6.57 -7.68
C TYR A 17 -3.08 7.17 -7.02
N ILE A 18 -3.07 8.45 -6.62
CA ILE A 18 -4.25 9.08 -6.00
C ILE A 18 -5.39 9.15 -7.02
N GLU A 19 -5.11 9.57 -8.26
CA GLU A 19 -6.12 9.62 -9.31
C GLU A 19 -6.60 8.21 -9.69
N ARG A 20 -5.67 7.28 -9.89
CA ARG A 20 -5.96 5.88 -10.24
C ARG A 20 -6.83 5.22 -9.19
N ASP A 21 -6.48 5.35 -7.91
CA ASP A 21 -7.16 4.68 -6.81
C ASP A 21 -8.51 5.33 -6.51
N THR A 22 -8.61 6.67 -6.57
CA THR A 22 -9.91 7.34 -6.42
C THR A 22 -10.87 6.92 -7.53
N ARG A 23 -10.38 6.83 -8.78
CA ARG A 23 -11.17 6.33 -9.91
C ARG A 23 -11.57 4.87 -9.72
N ALA A 24 -10.65 4.01 -9.29
CA ALA A 24 -10.94 2.58 -9.07
C ALA A 24 -11.93 2.34 -7.92
N CYS A 25 -11.86 3.14 -6.87
CA CYS A 25 -12.76 3.07 -5.72
C CYS A 25 -14.10 3.81 -5.93
N GLY A 26 -14.29 4.49 -7.07
CA GLY A 26 -15.48 5.31 -7.33
C GLY A 26 -15.60 6.54 -6.43
N LEU A 27 -14.48 6.99 -5.85
CA LEU A 27 -14.43 8.19 -5.02
C LEU A 27 -14.34 9.42 -5.93
N GLY A 28 -15.24 10.38 -5.74
CA GLY A 28 -15.25 11.61 -6.51
C GLY A 28 -14.01 12.47 -6.22
N CYS A 29 -13.02 12.43 -7.10
CA CYS A 29 -11.84 13.28 -7.02
C CYS A 29 -11.93 14.42 -8.04
N ASN A 30 -12.37 15.60 -7.59
CA ASN A 30 -12.34 16.83 -8.40
C ASN A 30 -10.96 17.50 -8.29
N PHE A 31 -9.89 16.77 -8.62
CA PHE A 31 -8.51 17.27 -8.58
C PHE A 31 -7.91 17.28 -9.98
N GLN A 32 -7.57 18.47 -10.48
CA GLN A 32 -6.92 18.64 -11.79
C GLN A 32 -5.42 18.84 -11.58
N PHE A 33 -4.67 17.75 -11.50
CA PHE A 33 -3.22 17.80 -11.30
C PHE A 33 -2.49 18.46 -12.48
N GLN A 34 -3.02 18.34 -13.70
CA GLN A 34 -2.43 18.94 -14.91
C GLN A 34 -2.23 20.46 -14.76
N ARG A 35 -3.23 21.17 -14.24
CA ARG A 35 -3.16 22.62 -14.02
C ARG A 35 -2.11 22.99 -12.96
N LEU A 36 -1.93 22.15 -11.94
CA LEU A 36 -0.89 22.35 -10.93
C LEU A 36 0.51 22.19 -11.54
N LEU A 37 0.70 21.20 -12.43
CA LEU A 37 1.95 20.95 -13.14
C LEU A 37 2.27 22.07 -14.15
N GLU A 38 1.28 22.59 -14.87
CA GLU A 38 1.48 23.70 -15.83
C GLU A 38 1.89 25.02 -15.15
N THR A 39 1.50 25.20 -13.89
CA THR A 39 1.74 26.45 -13.14
C THR A 39 2.94 26.40 -12.20
N MET A 40 3.59 25.23 -12.07
CA MET A 40 4.79 25.07 -11.25
C MET A 40 6.00 25.74 -11.91
N ARG A 41 6.89 26.31 -11.10
CA ARG A 41 8.15 26.90 -11.57
C ARG A 41 9.29 26.53 -10.63
N VAL A 42 10.51 26.49 -11.15
CA VAL A 42 11.71 26.34 -10.32
C VAL A 42 12.25 27.73 -10.02
N ILE A 43 12.38 28.06 -8.73
CA ILE A 43 12.97 29.31 -8.24
C ILE A 43 13.98 28.90 -7.16
N ASP A 44 15.22 29.38 -7.26
CA ASP A 44 16.29 29.08 -6.29
C ASP A 44 16.48 27.58 -6.01
N ASN A 45 16.44 26.76 -7.07
CA ASN A 45 16.49 25.29 -7.02
C ASN A 45 15.35 24.60 -6.23
N GLU A 46 14.27 25.32 -5.93
CA GLU A 46 13.07 24.75 -5.31
C GLU A 46 11.89 24.78 -6.29
N ILE A 47 11.05 23.73 -6.25
CA ILE A 47 9.77 23.72 -6.98
C ILE A 47 8.80 24.62 -6.23
N CYS A 48 8.37 25.70 -6.85
CA CYS A 48 7.41 26.65 -6.31
C CYS A 48 6.06 26.54 -7.02
N TYR A 49 4.99 26.71 -6.23
CA TYR A 49 3.61 26.74 -6.71
C TYR A 49 3.04 28.15 -6.62
N ARG A 50 2.10 28.46 -7.50
CA ARG A 50 1.41 29.75 -7.46
C ARG A 50 0.56 29.83 -6.19
N PRO A 51 0.57 30.96 -5.43
CA PRO A 51 -0.22 31.08 -4.21
C PRO A 51 -1.72 30.82 -4.39
N LYS A 52 -2.27 31.09 -5.58
CA LYS A 52 -3.68 30.82 -5.92
C LYS A 52 -4.05 29.33 -5.92
N GLU A 53 -3.07 28.43 -6.05
CA GLU A 53 -3.27 26.98 -6.12
C GLU A 53 -3.18 26.29 -4.73
N TYR A 54 -3.14 27.07 -3.63
CA TYR A 54 -3.06 26.51 -2.27
C TYR A 54 -4.21 25.55 -1.94
N LEU A 55 -5.44 25.84 -2.41
CA LEU A 55 -6.61 24.97 -2.21
C LEU A 55 -6.45 23.63 -2.92
N THR A 56 -5.89 23.65 -4.12
CA THR A 56 -5.58 22.46 -4.93
C THR A 56 -4.62 21.56 -4.15
N ILE A 57 -3.54 22.13 -3.62
CA ILE A 57 -2.56 21.40 -2.80
C ILE A 57 -3.19 20.88 -1.51
N HIS A 58 -3.99 21.68 -0.81
CA HIS A 58 -4.68 21.23 0.40
C HIS A 58 -5.61 20.03 0.11
N LYS A 59 -6.37 20.11 -0.97
CA LYS A 59 -7.29 19.04 -1.39
C LYS A 59 -6.55 17.74 -1.70
N LEU A 60 -5.38 17.79 -2.32
CA LEU A 60 -4.53 16.62 -2.54
C LEU A 60 -4.22 15.89 -1.22
N PHE A 61 -3.78 16.64 -0.21
CA PHE A 61 -3.45 16.06 1.09
C PHE A 61 -4.69 15.51 1.82
N SER A 62 -5.83 16.21 1.73
CA SER A 62 -7.10 15.71 2.27
C SER A 62 -7.51 14.40 1.59
N THR A 63 -7.53 14.35 0.25
CA THR A 63 -7.88 13.14 -0.51
C THR A 63 -6.94 11.98 -0.19
N ARG A 64 -5.63 12.24 -0.05
CA ARG A 64 -4.67 11.21 0.38
C ARG A 64 -5.01 10.68 1.78
N ALA A 65 -5.31 11.56 2.72
CA ALA A 65 -5.66 11.15 4.08
C ALA A 65 -6.97 10.36 4.11
N ASP A 66 -7.93 10.70 3.25
CA ASP A 66 -9.19 9.99 3.12
C ASP A 66 -9.01 8.60 2.51
N LEU A 67 -8.25 8.48 1.41
CA LEU A 67 -7.87 7.19 0.83
C LEU A 67 -7.17 6.29 1.86
N HIS A 68 -6.25 6.86 2.64
CA HIS A 68 -5.53 6.11 3.66
C HIS A 68 -6.48 5.55 4.73
N ARG A 69 -7.43 6.34 5.21
CA ARG A 69 -8.38 5.90 6.24
C ARG A 69 -9.42 4.93 5.70
N THR A 70 -9.91 5.16 4.48
CA THR A 70 -11.08 4.44 3.94
C THR A 70 -10.72 3.19 3.15
N VAL A 71 -9.61 3.24 2.39
CA VAL A 71 -9.19 2.18 1.48
C VAL A 71 -7.99 1.42 2.06
N TYR A 72 -6.84 2.10 2.23
CA TYR A 72 -5.59 1.41 2.56
C TYR A 72 -5.57 0.84 3.98
N MET A 73 -6.17 1.53 4.95
CA MET A 73 -6.31 1.06 6.33
C MET A 73 -7.65 0.39 6.61
N HIS A 74 -8.41 -0.01 5.58
CA HIS A 74 -9.68 -0.66 5.80
C HIS A 74 -9.49 -1.93 6.67
N PRO A 75 -10.16 -2.06 7.84
CA PRO A 75 -9.87 -3.13 8.79
C PRO A 75 -9.93 -4.53 8.18
N LYS A 76 -10.93 -4.81 7.34
CA LYS A 76 -11.06 -6.12 6.68
C LYS A 76 -9.93 -6.38 5.67
N VAL A 77 -9.43 -5.34 5.00
CA VAL A 77 -8.31 -5.47 4.06
C VAL A 77 -7.04 -5.80 4.84
N LYS A 78 -6.77 -5.08 5.94
CA LYS A 78 -5.65 -5.37 6.82
C LYS A 78 -5.71 -6.77 7.45
N ALA A 79 -6.90 -7.25 7.82
CA ALA A 79 -7.07 -8.62 8.28
C ALA A 79 -6.65 -9.65 7.21
N ILE A 80 -7.10 -9.45 5.97
CA ILE A 80 -6.75 -10.34 4.85
C ILE A 80 -5.25 -10.27 4.56
N GLU A 81 -4.66 -9.07 4.53
CA GLU A 81 -3.23 -8.85 4.32
C GLU A 81 -2.39 -9.62 5.36
N LEU A 82 -2.75 -9.52 6.65
CA LEU A 82 -2.09 -10.27 7.71
C LEU A 82 -2.24 -11.79 7.53
N MET A 83 -3.42 -12.28 7.16
CA MET A 83 -3.62 -13.71 6.89
C MET A 83 -2.79 -14.21 5.71
N VAL A 84 -2.62 -13.39 4.66
CA VAL A 84 -1.75 -13.73 3.51
C VAL A 84 -0.29 -13.76 3.95
N VAL A 85 0.18 -12.77 4.71
CA VAL A 85 1.55 -12.75 5.26
C VAL A 85 1.80 -13.98 6.12
N ASP A 86 0.86 -14.34 7.01
CA ASP A 86 0.97 -15.53 7.84
C ASP A 86 1.03 -16.83 7.03
N ALA A 87 0.32 -16.89 5.90
CA ALA A 87 0.37 -18.02 4.99
C ALA A 87 1.72 -18.11 4.26
N LEU A 88 2.27 -16.96 3.84
CA LEU A 88 3.59 -16.88 3.19
C LEU A 88 4.72 -17.22 4.16
N ILE A 89 4.67 -16.74 5.41
CA ILE A 89 5.66 -17.08 6.44
C ILE A 89 5.71 -18.59 6.67
N LYS A 90 4.54 -19.24 6.83
CA LYS A 90 4.48 -20.70 7.00
C LYS A 90 4.92 -21.47 5.75
N ALA A 91 4.70 -20.91 4.57
CA ALA A 91 5.14 -21.53 3.33
C ALA A 91 6.64 -21.33 3.07
N ASN A 92 7.26 -20.34 3.74
CA ASN A 92 8.65 -19.97 3.50
C ASN A 92 9.63 -21.09 3.87
N ASP A 93 9.34 -21.87 4.92
CA ASP A 93 10.21 -22.98 5.33
C ASP A 93 10.38 -24.02 4.20
N HIS A 94 9.35 -24.20 3.37
CA HIS A 94 9.37 -25.14 2.25
C HIS A 94 9.71 -24.48 0.91
N LEU A 95 9.14 -23.32 0.61
CA LEU A 95 9.30 -22.64 -0.68
C LEU A 95 10.49 -21.68 -0.74
N GLN A 96 11.12 -21.39 0.40
CA GLN A 96 12.29 -20.52 0.53
C GLN A 96 12.10 -19.15 -0.16
N ILE A 97 10.89 -18.61 -0.06
CA ILE A 97 10.42 -17.39 -0.76
C ILE A 97 11.34 -16.20 -0.46
N ALA A 98 11.77 -16.06 0.80
CA ALA A 98 12.64 -14.98 1.23
C ALA A 98 14.00 -14.98 0.51
N SER A 99 14.52 -16.15 0.15
CA SER A 99 15.80 -16.26 -0.57
C SER A 99 15.75 -15.70 -1.99
N TYR A 100 14.55 -15.59 -2.58
CA TYR A 100 14.39 -15.10 -3.95
C TYR A 100 14.58 -13.59 -4.05
N ILE A 101 14.56 -12.87 -2.92
CA ILE A 101 14.74 -11.41 -2.87
C ILE A 101 16.17 -11.03 -3.27
N ASP A 102 17.14 -11.86 -2.92
CA ASP A 102 18.56 -11.58 -3.16
C ASP A 102 19.02 -11.94 -4.59
N GLU A 103 18.25 -12.77 -5.30
CA GLU A 103 18.58 -13.26 -6.64
C GLU A 103 17.61 -12.67 -7.68
N PRO A 104 18.03 -11.68 -8.49
CA PRO A 104 17.16 -11.04 -9.48
C PRO A 104 16.53 -12.02 -10.48
N ALA A 105 17.25 -13.10 -10.83
CA ALA A 105 16.78 -14.13 -11.73
C ALA A 105 15.62 -14.97 -11.15
N GLN A 106 15.44 -14.98 -9.84
CA GLN A 106 14.33 -15.63 -9.14
C GLN A 106 13.26 -14.62 -8.73
N TYR A 107 13.67 -13.41 -8.34
CA TYR A 107 12.77 -12.34 -7.91
C TYR A 107 11.71 -12.00 -8.97
N TRP A 108 12.07 -11.98 -10.25
CA TRP A 108 11.09 -11.66 -11.31
C TRP A 108 9.96 -12.69 -11.43
N MET A 109 10.19 -13.94 -10.97
CA MET A 109 9.17 -14.99 -10.95
C MET A 109 8.24 -14.89 -9.74
N LEU A 110 8.54 -14.00 -8.78
CA LEU A 110 7.74 -13.79 -7.60
C LEU A 110 6.60 -12.81 -7.91
N ASP A 111 5.40 -13.35 -8.07
CA ASP A 111 4.17 -12.60 -8.28
C ASP A 111 3.01 -13.20 -7.46
N ASP A 112 1.81 -12.64 -7.63
CA ASP A 112 0.60 -13.11 -6.95
C ASP A 112 0.26 -14.59 -7.22
N THR A 113 0.87 -15.22 -8.23
CA THR A 113 0.67 -16.64 -8.52
C THR A 113 1.18 -17.53 -7.39
N ILE A 114 2.06 -17.04 -6.51
CA ILE A 114 2.54 -17.80 -5.35
C ILE A 114 1.40 -18.22 -4.43
N VAL A 115 0.39 -17.36 -4.23
CA VAL A 115 -0.80 -17.67 -3.44
C VAL A 115 -1.56 -18.83 -4.09
N LYS A 116 -1.71 -18.79 -5.42
CA LYS A 116 -2.36 -19.86 -6.17
C LYS A 116 -1.56 -21.16 -6.14
N ARG A 117 -0.23 -21.09 -6.22
CA ARG A 117 0.68 -22.24 -6.12
C ARG A 117 0.54 -22.94 -4.77
N ILE A 118 0.52 -22.19 -3.66
CA ILE A 118 0.27 -22.73 -2.32
C ILE A 118 -1.13 -23.35 -2.25
N GLU A 119 -2.14 -22.67 -2.80
CA GLU A 119 -3.54 -23.13 -2.83
C GLU A 119 -3.71 -24.47 -3.56
N THR A 120 -3.01 -24.68 -4.69
CA THR A 120 -3.11 -25.90 -5.52
C THR A 120 -2.10 -26.99 -5.19
N SER A 121 -1.11 -26.71 -4.35
CA SER A 121 -0.12 -27.72 -3.93
C SER A 121 -0.80 -28.95 -3.30
N THR A 122 -0.12 -30.10 -3.31
CA THR A 122 -0.55 -31.31 -2.58
C THR A 122 0.37 -31.64 -1.42
N ASP A 123 1.46 -30.90 -1.25
CA ASP A 123 2.48 -31.13 -0.24
C ASP A 123 1.92 -30.95 1.17
N ARG A 124 2.35 -31.80 2.10
CA ARG A 124 1.92 -31.75 3.51
C ARG A 124 2.51 -30.54 4.23
N GLU A 125 3.74 -30.16 3.88
CA GLU A 125 4.42 -28.99 4.47
C GLU A 125 3.67 -27.67 4.20
N LEU A 126 2.88 -27.61 3.12
CA LEU A 126 2.08 -26.43 2.76
C LEU A 126 0.64 -26.48 3.26
N GLU A 127 0.27 -27.51 4.03
CA GLU A 127 -1.11 -27.70 4.49
C GLU A 127 -1.61 -26.53 5.34
N GLU A 128 -0.80 -26.04 6.28
CA GLU A 128 -1.19 -24.90 7.13
C GLU A 128 -1.41 -23.62 6.33
N SER A 129 -0.46 -23.28 5.44
CA SER A 129 -0.58 -22.12 4.55
C SER A 129 -1.78 -22.23 3.62
N ARG A 130 -2.03 -23.43 3.06
CA ARG A 130 -3.19 -23.71 2.21
C ARG A 130 -4.49 -23.54 2.98
N ASN A 131 -4.54 -23.97 4.24
CA ASN A 131 -5.71 -23.81 5.09
C ASN A 131 -6.01 -22.35 5.39
N LEU A 132 -4.99 -21.50 5.64
CA LEU A 132 -5.17 -20.06 5.78
C LEU A 132 -5.74 -19.42 4.50
N ILE A 133 -5.21 -19.76 3.33
CA ILE A 133 -5.71 -19.24 2.05
C ILE A 133 -7.17 -19.68 1.82
N ARG A 134 -7.50 -20.95 2.12
CA ARG A 134 -8.88 -21.46 2.04
C ARG A 134 -9.84 -20.70 2.96
N ARG A 135 -9.40 -20.32 4.17
CA ARG A 135 -10.20 -19.48 5.08
C ARG A 135 -10.49 -18.11 4.47
N ILE A 136 -9.48 -17.47 3.86
CA ILE A 136 -9.66 -16.21 3.13
C ILE A 136 -10.70 -16.36 2.01
N ARG A 137 -10.62 -17.42 1.19
CA ARG A 137 -11.59 -17.70 0.11
C ARG A 137 -13.02 -17.88 0.63
N ARG A 138 -13.18 -18.52 1.79
CA ARG A 138 -14.47 -18.71 2.49
C ARG A 138 -14.95 -17.46 3.23
N ARG A 139 -14.18 -16.37 3.20
CA ARG A 139 -14.39 -15.15 3.99
C ARG A 139 -14.44 -15.39 5.50
N ASP A 140 -13.81 -16.45 5.98
CA ASP A 140 -13.49 -16.66 7.39
C ASP A 140 -12.22 -15.90 7.74
N ILE A 141 -12.36 -14.58 7.90
CA ILE A 141 -11.27 -13.63 8.10
C ILE A 141 -11.03 -13.34 9.58
N TYR A 142 -9.82 -12.92 9.94
CA TYR A 142 -9.52 -12.49 11.30
C TYR A 142 -10.46 -11.37 11.77
N GLN A 143 -10.97 -11.52 12.99
CA GLN A 143 -11.77 -10.49 13.62
C GLN A 143 -10.86 -9.34 14.05
N VAL A 144 -11.07 -8.18 13.42
CA VAL A 144 -10.38 -6.97 13.83
C VAL A 144 -11.13 -6.36 15.01
N TYR A 145 -10.57 -6.50 16.21
CA TYR A 145 -11.03 -5.73 17.35
C TYR A 145 -10.60 -4.27 17.19
N SER A 146 -11.51 -3.35 17.50
CA SER A 146 -11.35 -1.90 17.35
C SER A 146 -9.95 -1.40 17.71
N TRP A 147 -9.32 -0.66 16.80
CA TRP A 147 -8.07 0.04 17.05
C TRP A 147 -8.31 1.10 18.13
N LYS A 148 -7.91 0.83 19.38
CA LYS A 148 -7.60 1.92 20.30
C LYS A 148 -6.36 2.63 19.75
N THR A 149 -6.47 3.94 19.55
CA THR A 149 -5.42 4.85 19.05
C THR A 149 -4.24 4.97 20.05
N SER A 150 -3.59 3.85 20.32
CA SER A 150 -2.47 3.74 21.28
C SER A 150 -1.33 2.88 20.74
N ILE A 151 -1.54 2.11 19.67
CA ILE A 151 -0.59 1.10 19.17
C ILE A 151 0.00 1.48 17.80
N ALA A 152 -0.06 2.76 17.41
CA ALA A 152 0.53 3.22 16.15
C ALA A 152 2.08 3.28 16.20
N SER A 153 2.71 3.11 17.37
CA SER A 153 4.17 3.27 17.50
C SER A 153 4.96 1.97 17.35
N SER A 154 4.39 0.78 17.64
CA SER A 154 5.19 -0.45 17.75
C SER A 154 5.34 -1.24 16.45
N TYR A 155 4.33 -1.22 15.56
CA TYR A 155 4.40 -1.97 14.30
C TYR A 155 5.01 -1.17 13.13
N PHE A 156 5.01 0.16 13.21
CA PHE A 156 5.60 1.02 12.18
C PHE A 156 7.14 1.00 12.20
N LEU A 157 7.74 0.68 13.36
CA LEU A 157 9.20 0.59 13.52
C LEU A 157 9.79 -0.76 13.07
N LEU A 158 8.97 -1.81 12.90
CA LEU A 158 9.50 -3.15 12.55
C LEU A 158 9.74 -3.34 11.05
N TYR A 159 9.23 -2.45 10.19
CA TYR A 159 9.37 -2.53 8.73
C TYR A 159 10.35 -1.48 8.15
N MET A 160 11.14 -0.81 9.01
CA MET A 160 12.14 0.19 8.60
C MET A 160 13.56 -0.09 9.13
N THR A 161 13.90 -1.35 9.38
CA THR A 161 15.28 -1.80 9.61
C THR A 161 15.71 -2.75 8.51
#